data_AF-A0A820D0S5-F1
#
_entry.id   AF-A0A820D0S5-F1
#
_cell.length_a   1.000
_cell.length_b   1.000
_cell.length_c   1.000
_cell.angle_alpha   90.00
_cell.angle_beta   90.00
_cell.angle_gamma   90.00
#
_symmetry.space_group_name_H-M   'P 1'
#
loop_
_entity.id
_entity.type
_entity.pdbx_description
1 polymer ?
#
loop_
_entity_poly.entity_id
_entity_poly.type
_entity_poly.pdbx_seq_one_letter_code
_entity_poly.pdbx_strand_id
1 'polypeptide(L)'
;LSSKLNSDINGQWSQGLISAARYVASACHVLCDAANEFVQGNGTEEKLISSAKQVSSNTAALLVACKVKADFMSQTMTRLQNASNAVKRTADILVRTAQQTIDMQQEEKHIEVSKRLVSGIAQEIKCKEVILTKERELDQARNRLKAIRLAKYGHNGQESNDST
;
A
#
# COMPACT_ATOMS: atom_id res chain seq x y z
N LEU A 1 34.88 3.48 -25.58
CA LEU A 1 33.44 3.77 -25.76
C LEU A 1 32.54 2.66 -25.18
N SER A 2 32.79 1.38 -25.49
CA SER A 2 31.99 0.24 -24.96
C SER A 2 32.08 0.04 -23.43
N SER A 3 33.22 0.33 -22.78
CA SER A 3 33.37 0.20 -21.32
C SER A 3 32.58 1.23 -20.51
N LYS A 4 32.41 2.44 -21.02
CA LYS A 4 31.69 3.56 -20.36
C LYS A 4 30.17 3.31 -20.34
N LEU A 5 29.63 2.81 -21.45
CA LEU A 5 28.20 2.44 -21.52
C LEU A 5 27.85 1.30 -20.55
N ASN A 6 28.77 0.35 -20.35
CA ASN A 6 28.55 -0.77 -19.44
C ASN A 6 28.63 -0.35 -17.95
N SER A 7 29.46 0.63 -17.59
CA SER A 7 29.45 1.20 -16.23
C SER A 7 28.14 1.94 -15.93
N ASP A 8 27.59 2.66 -16.91
CA ASP A 8 26.37 3.45 -16.72
C ASP A 8 25.13 2.56 -16.54
N ILE A 9 25.03 1.46 -17.31
CA ILE A 9 23.96 0.45 -17.16
C ILE A 9 24.08 -0.31 -15.82
N ASN A 10 25.30 -0.55 -15.34
CA ASN A 10 25.54 -1.12 -14.01
C ASN A 10 25.13 -0.15 -12.89
N GLY A 11 25.46 1.13 -13.04
CA GLY A 11 25.06 2.19 -12.12
C GLY A 11 23.54 2.36 -12.03
N GLN A 12 22.85 2.41 -13.16
CA GLN A 12 21.39 2.61 -13.20
C GLN A 12 20.61 1.43 -12.60
N TRP A 13 21.05 0.20 -12.87
CA TRP A 13 20.46 -0.99 -12.23
C TRP A 13 20.69 -0.99 -10.71
N SER A 14 21.91 -0.66 -10.27
CA SER A 14 22.25 -0.57 -8.84
C SER A 14 21.39 0.49 -8.12
N GLN A 15 21.25 1.68 -8.70
CA GLN A 15 20.38 2.72 -8.15
C GLN A 15 18.91 2.31 -8.11
N GLY A 16 18.41 1.63 -9.14
CA GLY A 16 17.06 1.06 -9.15
C GLY A 16 16.85 0.04 -8.03
N LEU A 17 17.84 -0.83 -7.80
CA LEU A 17 17.82 -1.82 -6.74
C LEU A 17 17.85 -1.18 -5.33
N ILE A 18 18.74 -0.22 -5.10
CA ILE A 18 18.84 0.53 -3.85
C ILE A 18 17.52 1.26 -3.56
N SER A 19 16.94 1.90 -4.57
CA SER A 19 15.66 2.61 -4.45
C SER A 19 14.51 1.66 -4.10
N ALA A 20 14.44 0.50 -4.76
CA ALA A 20 13.46 -0.53 -4.44
C ALA A 20 13.60 -1.03 -2.99
N ALA A 21 14.83 -1.25 -2.52
CA ALA A 21 15.10 -1.66 -1.14
C ALA A 21 14.67 -0.59 -0.12
N ARG A 22 14.94 0.69 -0.40
CA ARG A 22 14.46 1.82 0.43
C ARG A 22 12.93 1.88 0.50
N TYR A 23 12.25 1.66 -0.63
CA TYR A 23 10.78 1.60 -0.64
C TYR A 23 10.23 0.44 0.18
N VAL A 24 10.87 -0.73 0.17
CA VAL A 24 10.48 -1.86 1.04
C VAL A 24 10.65 -1.47 2.51
N ALA A 25 11.81 -0.95 2.89
CA ALA A 25 12.08 -0.54 4.27
C ALA A 25 11.08 0.51 4.78
N SER A 26 10.80 1.54 3.97
CA SER A 26 9.81 2.57 4.30
C SER A 26 8.41 1.99 4.45
N ALA A 27 7.97 1.10 3.56
CA ALA A 27 6.66 0.46 3.66
C ALA A 27 6.55 -0.42 4.92
N CYS A 28 7.61 -1.13 5.31
CA CYS A 28 7.64 -1.91 6.55
C CYS A 28 7.50 -1.01 7.78
N HIS A 29 8.18 0.14 7.80
CA HIS A 29 8.03 1.11 8.89
C HIS A 29 6.59 1.59 9.01
N VAL A 30 5.97 1.99 7.88
CA VAL A 30 4.58 2.44 7.85
C VAL A 30 3.61 1.33 8.31
N LEU A 31 3.88 0.07 7.96
CA LEU A 31 3.09 -1.06 8.45
C LEU A 31 3.22 -1.24 9.97
N CYS A 32 4.43 -1.13 10.52
CA CYS A 32 4.65 -1.19 11.97
C CYS A 32 3.91 -0.06 12.69
N ASP A 33 3.97 1.17 12.16
CA ASP A 33 3.25 2.31 12.73
C ASP A 33 1.74 2.08 12.68
N ALA A 34 1.21 1.64 11.52
CA ALA A 34 -0.20 1.33 11.36
C ALA A 34 -0.68 0.22 12.31
N ALA A 35 0.13 -0.83 12.50
CA ALA A 35 -0.17 -1.92 13.42
C ALA A 35 -0.15 -1.44 14.89
N ASN A 36 0.82 -0.61 15.26
CA ASN A 36 0.88 -0.04 16.61
C ASN A 36 -0.31 0.87 16.89
N GLU A 37 -0.67 1.76 15.97
CA GLU A 37 -1.86 2.61 16.09
C GLU A 37 -3.14 1.77 16.21
N PHE A 38 -3.28 0.71 15.41
CA PHE A 38 -4.44 -0.18 15.42
C PHE A 38 -4.60 -0.88 16.78
N VAL A 39 -3.52 -1.44 17.34
CA VAL A 39 -3.54 -2.09 18.67
C VAL A 39 -3.85 -1.09 19.79
N GLN A 40 -3.45 0.17 19.64
CA GLN A 40 -3.79 1.24 20.59
C GLN A 40 -5.22 1.78 20.44
N GLY A 41 -5.99 1.31 19.44
CA GLY A 41 -7.35 1.79 19.15
C GLY A 41 -7.42 3.14 18.43
N ASN A 42 -6.27 3.65 17.97
CA ASN A 42 -6.15 4.94 17.28
C ASN A 42 -5.99 4.80 15.75
N GLY A 43 -5.78 3.57 15.27
CA GLY A 43 -5.62 3.24 13.85
C GLY A 43 -6.86 2.58 13.27
N THR A 44 -6.99 2.63 11.94
CA THR A 44 -8.10 1.97 11.22
C THR A 44 -7.63 0.71 10.50
N GLU A 45 -8.55 -0.24 10.33
CA GLU A 45 -8.34 -1.46 9.56
C GLU A 45 -7.89 -1.14 8.13
N GLU A 46 -8.41 -0.08 7.50
CA GLU A 46 -8.03 0.32 6.14
C GLU A 46 -6.58 0.80 6.06
N LYS A 47 -6.07 1.51 7.07
CA LYS A 47 -4.65 1.92 7.13
C LYS A 47 -3.75 0.70 7.25
N LEU A 48 -4.14 -0.27 8.06
CA LEU A 48 -3.44 -1.55 8.23
C LEU A 48 -3.44 -2.37 6.93
N ILE A 49 -4.60 -2.47 6.25
CA ILE A 49 -4.75 -3.15 4.96
C ILE A 49 -3.89 -2.49 3.87
N SER A 50 -3.93 -1.16 3.79
CA SER A 50 -3.21 -0.39 2.76
C SER A 50 -1.70 -0.54 2.91
N SER A 51 -1.19 -0.39 4.14
CA SER A 51 0.25 -0.55 4.43
C SER A 51 0.74 -1.97 4.15
N ALA A 52 -0.02 -3.00 4.52
CA ALA A 52 0.33 -4.41 4.22
C ALA A 52 0.39 -4.69 2.71
N LYS A 53 -0.58 -4.18 1.93
CA LYS A 53 -0.56 -4.28 0.46
C LYS A 53 0.66 -3.58 -0.14
N GLN A 54 1.07 -2.44 0.42
CA GLN A 54 2.24 -1.69 -0.04
C GLN A 54 3.55 -2.44 0.22
N VAL A 55 3.69 -3.11 1.38
CA VAL A 55 4.85 -3.97 1.69
C VAL A 55 4.96 -5.11 0.67
N SER A 56 3.86 -5.81 0.39
CA SER A 56 3.82 -6.89 -0.59
C SER A 56 4.21 -6.41 -1.99
N SER A 57 3.63 -5.29 -2.44
CA SER A 57 3.92 -4.68 -3.73
C SER A 57 5.38 -4.26 -3.88
N ASN A 58 5.94 -3.55 -2.89
CA ASN A 58 7.33 -3.10 -2.92
C ASN A 58 8.31 -4.29 -2.88
N THR A 59 7.98 -5.34 -2.12
CA THR A 59 8.80 -6.57 -2.06
C THR A 59 8.80 -7.32 -3.39
N ALA A 60 7.65 -7.37 -4.08
CA ALA A 60 7.57 -7.93 -5.42
C ALA A 60 8.38 -7.11 -6.44
N ALA A 61 8.30 -5.78 -6.38
CA ALA A 61 9.10 -4.90 -7.22
C ALA A 61 10.62 -5.08 -7.00
N LEU A 62 11.05 -5.19 -5.73
CA LEU A 62 12.43 -5.48 -5.38
C LEU A 62 12.88 -6.83 -5.95
N LEU A 63 12.06 -7.87 -5.83
CA LEU A 63 12.35 -9.18 -6.41
C LEU A 63 12.51 -9.12 -7.93
N VAL A 64 11.64 -8.38 -8.62
CA VAL A 64 11.75 -8.15 -10.07
C VAL A 64 13.06 -7.42 -10.41
N ALA A 65 13.44 -6.40 -9.64
CA ALA A 65 14.71 -5.69 -9.83
C ALA A 65 15.93 -6.61 -9.62
N CYS A 66 15.90 -7.50 -8.62
CA CYS A 66 16.94 -8.49 -8.38
C CYS A 66 17.10 -9.48 -9.54
N LYS A 67 16.01 -9.86 -10.20
CA LYS A 67 16.02 -10.85 -11.30
C LYS A 67 16.73 -10.37 -12.57
N VAL A 68 16.93 -9.06 -12.77
CA VAL A 68 17.52 -8.51 -14.00
C VAL A 68 18.97 -8.95 -14.22
N LYS A 69 19.75 -9.12 -13.15
CA LYS A 69 21.17 -9.51 -13.23
C LYS A 69 21.55 -10.74 -12.40
N ALA A 70 20.62 -11.29 -11.64
CA ALA A 70 20.88 -12.49 -10.86
C ALA A 70 20.69 -13.75 -11.71
N ASP A 71 21.51 -14.76 -11.45
CA ASP A 71 21.31 -16.09 -11.99
C ASP A 71 20.03 -16.71 -11.39
N PHE A 72 19.06 -17.00 -12.25
CA PHE A 72 17.76 -17.55 -11.87
C PHE A 72 17.86 -18.94 -11.24
N MET A 73 18.88 -19.72 -11.62
CA MET A 73 19.11 -21.07 -11.10
C MET A 73 19.90 -21.06 -9.78
N SER A 74 20.36 -19.90 -9.33
CA SER A 74 21.12 -19.78 -8.08
C SER A 74 20.25 -20.08 -6.86
N GLN A 75 20.83 -20.77 -5.89
CA GLN A 75 20.18 -21.05 -4.60
C GLN A 75 19.76 -19.76 -3.88
N THR A 76 20.54 -18.68 -4.03
CA THR A 76 20.23 -17.36 -3.47
C THR A 76 18.95 -16.78 -4.06
N MET A 77 18.77 -16.85 -5.39
CA MET A 77 17.54 -16.38 -6.04
C MET A 77 16.32 -17.22 -5.64
N THR A 78 16.47 -18.54 -5.54
CA THR A 78 15.38 -19.41 -5.04
C THR A 78 14.97 -19.04 -3.61
N ARG A 79 15.94 -18.83 -2.72
CA ARG A 79 15.67 -18.39 -1.34
C ARG A 79 14.97 -17.03 -1.30
N LEU A 80 15.40 -16.07 -2.13
CA LEU A 80 14.79 -14.76 -2.22
C LEU A 80 13.33 -14.83 -2.72
N GLN A 81 13.07 -15.64 -3.75
CA GLN A 81 11.72 -15.86 -4.26
C GLN A 81 10.79 -16.47 -3.20
N ASN A 82 11.29 -17.44 -2.44
CA ASN A 82 10.53 -18.06 -1.35
C ASN A 82 10.22 -17.04 -0.24
N ALA A 83 11.19 -16.21 0.14
CA ALA A 83 10.98 -15.13 1.11
C ALA A 83 9.94 -14.11 0.62
N SER A 84 10.04 -13.65 -0.63
CA SER A 84 9.07 -12.74 -1.25
C SER A 84 7.65 -13.34 -1.28
N ASN A 85 7.53 -14.62 -1.62
CA ASN A 85 6.25 -15.33 -1.60
C ASN A 85 5.68 -15.46 -0.18
N ALA A 86 6.53 -15.68 0.83
CA ALA A 86 6.11 -15.70 2.23
C ALA A 86 5.57 -14.34 2.67
N VAL A 87 6.27 -13.23 2.35
CA VAL A 87 5.80 -11.87 2.61
C VAL A 87 4.44 -11.62 1.98
N LYS A 88 4.26 -12.00 0.70
CA LYS A 88 2.97 -11.86 0.02
C LYS A 88 1.86 -12.63 0.74
N ARG A 89 2.09 -13.90 1.08
CA ARG A 89 1.09 -14.73 1.78
C ARG A 89 0.70 -14.13 3.13
N THR A 90 1.68 -13.69 3.92
CA THR A 90 1.41 -13.07 5.22
C THR A 90 0.62 -11.78 5.08
N ALA A 91 0.97 -10.93 4.09
CA ALA A 91 0.21 -9.71 3.80
C ALA A 91 -1.24 -10.02 3.37
N ASP A 92 -1.44 -11.04 2.53
CA ASP A 92 -2.78 -11.46 2.10
C ASP A 92 -3.63 -12.00 3.27
N ILE A 93 -3.02 -12.78 4.17
CA ILE A 93 -3.68 -13.25 5.40
C ILE A 93 -4.10 -12.07 6.26
N LEU A 94 -3.19 -11.12 6.51
CA LEU A 94 -3.48 -9.92 7.30
C LEU A 94 -4.64 -9.12 6.69
N VAL A 95 -4.61 -8.89 5.37
CA VAL A 95 -5.69 -8.17 4.66
C VAL A 95 -7.02 -8.88 4.83
N ARG A 96 -7.04 -10.21 4.65
CA ARG A 96 -8.25 -11.01 4.83
C ARG A 96 -8.78 -10.91 6.25
N THR A 97 -7.93 -11.06 7.26
CA THR A 97 -8.34 -10.98 8.66
C THR A 97 -8.88 -9.60 9.01
N ALA A 98 -8.21 -8.53 8.58
CA ALA A 98 -8.67 -7.16 8.81
C ALA A 98 -10.01 -6.90 8.10
N GLN A 99 -10.20 -7.38 6.87
CA GLN A 99 -11.47 -7.22 6.15
C GLN A 99 -12.61 -7.96 6.85
N GLN A 100 -12.37 -9.19 7.33
CA GLN A 100 -13.37 -9.94 8.09
C GLN A 100 -13.82 -9.18 9.34
N THR A 101 -12.90 -8.50 10.04
CA THR A 101 -13.24 -7.66 11.20
C THR A 101 -14.15 -6.50 10.81
N ILE A 102 -13.87 -5.81 9.69
CA ILE A 102 -14.72 -4.71 9.19
C ILE A 102 -16.13 -5.21 8.90
N ASP A 103 -16.24 -6.34 8.20
CA ASP A 103 -17.52 -6.88 7.76
C ASP A 103 -18.39 -7.28 8.97
N MET A 104 -17.80 -7.92 9.98
CA MET A 104 -18.49 -8.26 11.24
C MET A 104 -19.00 -7.02 11.99
N GLN A 105 -18.19 -5.95 12.07
CA GLN A 105 -18.60 -4.70 12.70
C GLN A 105 -19.74 -3.98 11.94
N GLN A 106 -19.87 -4.21 10.63
CA GLN A 106 -20.97 -3.67 9.83
C GLN A 106 -22.27 -4.45 10.03
N GLU A 107 -22.19 -5.78 10.12
CA GLU A 107 -23.35 -6.65 10.39
C GLU A 107 -23.99 -6.36 11.76
N GLU A 108 -23.18 -6.13 12.80
CA GLU A 108 -23.69 -5.76 14.14
C GLU A 108 -24.50 -4.45 14.12
N LYS A 109 -24.10 -3.47 13.29
CA LYS A 109 -24.78 -2.17 13.19
C LYS A 109 -26.11 -2.21 12.44
N HIS A 110 -26.35 -3.25 11.63
CA HIS A 110 -27.56 -3.36 10.80
C HIS A 110 -28.80 -3.85 11.59
N ILE A 111 -28.63 -4.40 12.80
CA ILE A 111 -29.73 -5.04 13.56
C ILE A 111 -30.64 -4.02 14.29
N GLU A 112 -30.27 -2.75 14.38
CA GLU A 112 -31.05 -1.69 15.06
C GLU A 112 -31.85 -0.79 14.09
N VAL A 113 -32.84 -1.33 13.36
CA VAL A 113 -33.76 -0.48 12.57
C VAL A 113 -35.19 -0.61 13.11
N SER A 114 -35.71 0.48 13.69
CA SER A 114 -37.00 0.55 14.39
C SER A 114 -38.20 0.81 13.46
N LYS A 115 -39.34 0.17 13.76
CA LYS A 115 -40.53 0.05 12.89
C LYS A 115 -41.57 1.19 13.03
N ARG A 116 -41.25 2.45 12.70
CA ARG A 116 -42.26 3.54 12.59
C ARG A 116 -42.12 4.36 11.31
N LEU A 117 -43.24 4.71 10.66
CA LEU A 117 -43.30 5.32 9.32
C LEU A 117 -42.64 6.72 9.23
N VAL A 118 -42.88 7.61 10.21
CA VAL A 118 -42.26 8.95 10.28
C VAL A 118 -40.78 8.87 10.67
N SER A 119 -40.41 7.86 11.48
CA SER A 119 -39.01 7.50 11.73
C SER A 119 -38.33 7.05 10.44
N GLY A 120 -39.05 6.35 9.55
CA GLY A 120 -38.55 5.88 8.26
C GLY A 120 -38.08 7.01 7.34
N ILE A 121 -38.88 8.08 7.17
CA ILE A 121 -38.50 9.22 6.30
C ILE A 121 -37.31 10.00 6.89
N ALA A 122 -37.33 10.29 8.20
CA ALA A 122 -36.21 10.96 8.86
C ALA A 122 -34.92 10.13 8.80
N GLN A 123 -35.04 8.81 8.95
CA GLN A 123 -33.95 7.87 8.81
C GLN A 123 -33.44 7.77 7.37
N GLU A 124 -34.34 7.80 6.38
CA GLU A 124 -33.98 7.82 4.96
C GLU A 124 -33.21 9.10 4.60
N ILE A 125 -33.67 10.27 5.06
CA ILE A 125 -32.97 11.55 4.86
C ILE A 125 -31.59 11.49 5.51
N LYS A 126 -31.49 11.00 6.75
CA LYS A 126 -30.20 10.86 7.45
C LYS A 126 -29.26 9.90 6.72
N CYS A 127 -29.76 8.77 6.20
CA CYS A 127 -28.96 7.85 5.38
C CYS A 127 -28.48 8.52 4.10
N LYS A 128 -29.35 9.26 3.40
CA LYS A 128 -28.99 10.02 2.19
C LYS A 128 -27.93 11.09 2.47
N GLU A 129 -28.05 11.80 3.60
CA GLU A 129 -27.04 12.77 4.06
C GLU A 129 -25.68 12.11 4.30
N VAL A 130 -25.66 10.95 4.97
CA VAL A 130 -24.44 10.17 5.21
C VAL A 130 -23.82 9.73 3.88
N ILE A 131 -24.63 9.24 2.93
CA ILE A 131 -24.17 8.84 1.59
C ILE A 131 -23.49 10.02 0.89
N LEU A 132 -24.17 11.17 0.77
CA LEU A 132 -23.62 12.36 0.12
C LEU A 132 -22.33 12.84 0.78
N THR A 133 -22.25 12.74 2.11
CA THR A 133 -21.02 13.09 2.84
C THR A 133 -19.89 12.12 2.53
N LYS A 134 -20.16 10.80 2.52
CA LYS A 134 -19.17 9.77 2.19
C LYS A 134 -18.69 9.85 0.75
N GLU A 135 -19.57 10.16 -0.21
CA GLU A 135 -19.18 10.39 -1.61
C GLU A 135 -18.18 11.55 -1.73
N ARG A 136 -18.47 12.67 -1.07
CA ARG A 136 -17.58 13.84 -1.04
C ARG A 136 -16.24 13.54 -0.36
N GLU A 137 -16.24 12.84 0.78
CA GLU A 137 -15.01 12.41 1.47
C GLU A 137 -14.16 11.50 0.58
N LEU A 138 -14.80 10.57 -0.12
CA LEU A 138 -14.16 9.63 -1.04
C LEU A 138 -13.52 10.36 -2.23
N ASP A 139 -14.20 11.34 -2.83
CA ASP A 139 -13.63 12.15 -3.91
C ASP A 139 -12.43 12.99 -3.43
N GLN A 140 -12.50 13.57 -2.23
CA GLN A 140 -11.36 14.26 -1.64
C GLN A 140 -10.16 13.32 -1.42
N ALA A 141 -10.39 12.12 -0.88
CA ALA A 141 -9.35 11.12 -0.67
C ALA A 141 -8.70 10.69 -2.00
N ARG A 142 -9.51 10.46 -3.05
CA ARG A 142 -9.02 10.16 -4.41
C ARG A 142 -8.14 11.28 -4.96
N ASN A 143 -8.56 12.53 -4.82
CA ASN A 143 -7.78 13.69 -5.27
C ASN A 143 -6.45 13.82 -4.52
N ARG A 144 -6.46 13.63 -3.20
CA ARG A 144 -5.22 13.61 -2.39
C ARG A 144 -4.27 12.49 -2.83
N LEU A 145 -4.79 11.27 -3.05
CA LEU A 145 -3.97 10.15 -3.51
C LEU A 145 -3.35 10.43 -4.90
N LYS A 146 -4.11 11.04 -5.81
CA LYS A 146 -3.61 11.45 -7.13
C LYS A 146 -2.47 12.48 -6.99
N ALA A 147 -2.63 13.47 -6.12
CA ALA A 147 -1.61 14.48 -5.85
C ALA A 147 -0.32 13.86 -5.30
N ILE A 148 -0.41 12.95 -4.32
CA ILE A 148 0.73 12.24 -3.75
C ILE A 148 1.47 11.42 -4.83
N ARG A 149 0.72 10.71 -5.69
CA ARG A 149 1.33 9.95 -6.80
C ARG A 149 2.07 10.86 -7.77
N LEU A 150 1.45 11.98 -8.18
CA LEU A 150 2.10 12.96 -9.07
C LEU A 150 3.39 13.52 -8.46
N ALA A 151 3.36 13.90 -7.17
CA ALA A 151 4.54 14.37 -6.46
C ALA A 151 5.67 13.32 -6.45
N LYS A 152 5.33 12.04 -6.24
CA LYS A 152 6.31 10.94 -6.26
C LYS A 152 7.00 10.77 -7.62
N TYR A 153 6.28 10.94 -8.73
CA TYR A 153 6.86 10.81 -10.08
C TYR A 153 7.55 12.09 -10.56
N GLY A 154 7.09 13.27 -10.14
CA GLY A 154 7.74 14.55 -10.45
C GLY A 154 9.10 14.72 -9.77
N HIS A 155 9.25 14.21 -8.54
CA HIS A 155 10.51 14.31 -7.78
C HIS A 155 11.64 13.42 -8.35
N ASN A 156 11.32 12.23 -8.86
CA ASN A 156 12.32 11.32 -9.47
C ASN A 156 12.92 11.84 -10.79
N GLY A 157 12.40 12.93 -11.36
CA GLY A 157 12.91 13.54 -12.60
C GLY A 157 13.85 14.73 -12.39
N GLN A 158 14.08 15.19 -11.14
CA GLN A 158 14.85 16.42 -10.87
C GLN A 158 16.13 16.21 -10.02
N GLU A 159 16.44 15.01 -9.55
CA GLU A 159 17.69 14.75 -8.79
C GLU A 159 18.95 14.52 -9.66
N SER A 160 18.88 14.70 -10.99
CA SER A 160 20.02 14.44 -11.89
C SER A 160 20.63 15.69 -12.56
N ASN A 161 20.40 16.90 -12.03
CA ASN A 161 20.92 18.15 -12.63
C ASN A 161 21.44 19.19 -11.62
N ASP A 162 22.00 18.77 -10.49
CA ASP A 162 22.77 19.70 -9.65
C ASP A 162 23.94 19.00 -8.94
N SER A 163 25.04 18.80 -9.67
CA SER A 163 26.40 18.65 -9.15
C SER A 163 27.41 18.61 -10.30
N THR A 164 28.04 19.77 -10.53
CA THR A 164 29.29 20.06 -11.29
C THR A 164 29.31 19.81 -12.80
#